data_AF-A0A2T5FU13-F1
#
_entry.id   AF-A0A2T5FU13-F1
#
_cell.length_a   1.000
_cell.length_b   1.000
_cell.length_c   1.000
_cell.angle_alpha   90.00
_cell.angle_beta   90.00
_cell.angle_gamma   90.00
#
_symmetry.space_group_name_H-M   'P 1'
#
loop_
_entity.id
_entity.type
_entity.pdbx_description
1 polymer ?
#
loop_
_entity_poly.entity_id
_entity_poly.type
_entity_poly.pdbx_seq_one_letter_code
_entity_poly.pdbx_strand_id
1 'polypeptide(L)'
;MGIQFAMMACGLGMISGLAIFVLSLIYVVVVCLDLLSLGSPDQSIGEPWFSVLELLIIAVTPAMVALMATVHAWVPMRTKMLSLTSLIFMSMTATLTCSVHFSTLILSRTPQFRDEPWAPLLLSFQWPSLGYAGVFPIIAAY
;
A
#
# COMPACT_ATOMS: atom_id res chain seq x y z
N MET A 1 -13.45 6.65 33.18
CA MET A 1 -13.29 5.75 32.02
C MET A 1 -13.35 6.48 30.66
N GLY A 2 -14.21 7.49 30.45
CA GLY A 2 -14.35 8.17 29.14
C GLY A 2 -13.16 9.00 28.65
N ILE A 3 -12.46 9.74 29.54
CA ILE A 3 -11.35 10.64 29.13
C ILE A 3 -10.11 9.85 28.70
N GLN A 4 -9.75 8.77 29.40
CA GLN A 4 -8.61 7.91 29.05
C GLN A 4 -8.80 7.21 27.69
N PHE A 5 -10.02 6.72 27.42
CA PHE A 5 -10.35 6.12 26.13
C PHE A 5 -10.26 7.14 24.98
N ALA A 6 -10.78 8.35 25.17
CA ALA A 6 -10.67 9.42 24.18
C ALA A 6 -9.22 9.82 23.90
N MET A 7 -8.39 9.99 24.94
CA MET A 7 -6.96 10.32 24.77
C MET A 7 -6.21 9.21 24.02
N MET A 8 -6.47 7.94 24.36
CA MET A 8 -5.86 6.79 23.67
C MET A 8 -6.28 6.71 22.20
N ALA A 9 -7.58 6.90 21.90
CA ALA A 9 -8.10 6.87 20.53
C ALA A 9 -7.58 8.05 19.69
N CYS A 10 -7.49 9.26 20.25
CA CYS A 10 -6.87 10.40 19.58
C CYS A 10 -5.37 10.18 19.33
N GLY A 11 -4.63 9.69 20.32
CA GLY A 11 -3.21 9.38 20.18
C GLY A 11 -2.95 8.37 19.07
N LEU A 12 -3.70 7.26 19.07
CA LEU A 12 -3.60 6.24 18.02
C LEU A 12 -3.96 6.80 16.64
N GLY A 13 -4.99 7.65 16.54
CA GLY A 13 -5.40 8.30 15.29
C GLY A 13 -4.33 9.23 14.73
N MET A 14 -3.72 10.06 15.58
CA MET A 14 -2.62 10.94 15.17
C MET A 14 -1.38 10.15 14.74
N ILE A 15 -0.99 9.14 15.51
CA ILE A 15 0.19 8.30 15.21
C ILE A 15 -0.02 7.54 13.90
N SER A 16 -1.19 6.93 13.71
CA SER A 16 -1.51 6.21 12.47
C SER A 16 -1.58 7.15 11.26
N GLY A 17 -2.21 8.33 11.40
CA GLY A 17 -2.23 9.35 10.35
C GLY A 17 -0.83 9.85 9.98
N LEU A 18 0.02 10.12 10.98
CA LEU A 18 1.41 10.52 10.76
C LEU A 18 2.22 9.40 10.08
N ALA A 19 2.05 8.15 10.52
CA ALA A 19 2.71 7.00 9.91
C ALA A 19 2.32 6.85 8.43
N ILE A 20 1.03 6.95 8.10
CA ILE A 20 0.56 6.93 6.70
C ILE A 20 1.23 8.04 5.90
N PHE A 21 1.20 9.29 6.40
CA PHE A 21 1.80 10.43 5.72
C PHE A 21 3.29 10.23 5.44
N VAL A 22 4.07 9.85 6.47
CA VAL A 22 5.52 9.67 6.35
C VAL A 22 5.84 8.50 5.41
N LEU A 23 5.18 7.36 5.57
CA LEU A 23 5.43 6.19 4.72
C LEU A 23 5.02 6.46 3.26
N SER A 24 3.91 7.15 3.01
CA SER A 24 3.50 7.56 1.67
C SER A 24 4.45 8.57 1.05
N LEU A 25 5.01 9.50 1.83
CA LEU A 25 6.03 10.42 1.35
C LEU A 25 7.30 9.66 0.92
N ILE A 26 7.76 8.72 1.74
CA ILE A 26 8.90 7.85 1.40
C ILE A 26 8.58 7.04 0.14
N TYR A 27 7.37 6.47 0.04
CA TYR A 27 6.92 5.73 -1.14
C TYR A 27 7.04 6.58 -2.41
N VAL A 28 6.51 7.81 -2.40
CA VAL A 28 6.62 8.73 -3.55
C VAL A 28 8.07 9.02 -3.90
N VAL A 29 8.92 9.29 -2.91
CA VAL A 29 10.35 9.53 -3.13
C VAL A 29 11.02 8.33 -3.80
N VAL A 30 10.75 7.11 -3.32
CA VAL A 30 11.31 5.88 -3.90
C VAL A 30 10.85 5.68 -5.34
N VAL A 31 9.56 5.89 -5.63
CA VAL A 31 9.02 5.82 -7.00
C VAL A 31 9.71 6.85 -7.89
N CYS A 32 9.87 8.09 -7.44
CA CYS A 32 10.56 9.13 -8.22
C CYS A 32 12.03 8.78 -8.49
N LEU A 33 12.75 8.26 -7.49
CA LEU A 33 14.16 7.86 -7.65
C LEU A 33 14.31 6.71 -8.64
N ASP A 34 13.45 5.70 -8.56
CA ASP A 34 13.44 4.59 -9.52
C ASP A 34 13.15 5.09 -10.94
N LEU A 35 12.10 5.90 -11.11
CA LEU A 35 11.72 6.48 -12.40
C LEU A 35 12.85 7.30 -13.05
N LEU A 36 13.58 8.07 -12.25
CA LEU A 36 14.74 8.84 -12.72
C LEU A 36 15.94 7.95 -13.07
N SER A 37 15.97 6.71 -12.56
CA SER A 37 17.03 5.74 -12.82
C SER A 37 16.77 4.88 -14.07
N LEU A 38 15.52 4.82 -14.56
CA LEU A 38 15.16 4.01 -15.73
C LEU A 38 15.78 4.57 -17.02
N GLY A 39 16.37 3.68 -17.83
CA GLY A 39 16.96 4.04 -19.12
C GLY A 39 15.93 4.19 -20.25
N SER A 40 14.71 3.67 -20.05
CA SER A 40 13.60 3.78 -21.00
C SER A 40 12.24 3.70 -20.29
N PRO A 41 11.18 4.35 -20.79
CA PRO A 41 9.84 4.29 -20.19
C PRO A 41 9.22 2.89 -20.11
N ASP A 42 9.64 1.97 -20.99
CA ASP A 42 9.14 0.60 -21.03
C ASP A 42 9.86 -0.34 -20.05
N GLN A 43 10.85 0.15 -19.30
CA GLN A 43 11.51 -0.65 -18.26
C GLN A 43 10.64 -0.66 -17.00
N SER A 44 10.42 -1.86 -16.47
CA SER A 44 9.75 -2.03 -15.19
C SER A 44 10.66 -1.65 -14.03
N ILE A 45 10.05 -1.23 -12.92
CA ILE A 45 10.72 -1.01 -11.63
C ILE A 45 11.58 -2.23 -11.28
N GLY A 46 12.86 -1.99 -11.07
CA GLY A 46 13.85 -3.03 -10.79
C GLY A 46 14.11 -3.24 -9.30
N GLU A 47 14.90 -4.25 -8.98
CA GLU A 47 15.52 -4.36 -7.66
C GLU A 47 16.65 -3.31 -7.52
N PRO A 48 16.83 -2.68 -6.33
CA PRO A 48 16.18 -2.96 -5.04
C PRO A 48 14.89 -2.16 -4.78
N TRP A 49 14.53 -1.23 -5.67
CA TRP A 49 13.43 -0.29 -5.46
C TRP A 49 12.09 -0.99 -5.31
N PHE A 50 11.84 -2.02 -6.12
CA PHE A 50 10.65 -2.86 -6.03
C PHE A 50 10.45 -3.42 -4.61
N SER A 51 11.49 -4.00 -4.01
CA SER A 51 11.43 -4.52 -2.64
C SER A 51 11.07 -3.46 -1.60
N VAL A 52 11.64 -2.27 -1.74
CA VAL A 52 11.38 -1.16 -0.81
C VAL A 52 9.91 -0.73 -0.92
N LEU A 53 9.38 -0.63 -2.14
CA LEU A 53 7.97 -0.28 -2.36
C LEU A 53 7.02 -1.31 -1.76
N GLU A 54 7.29 -2.60 -1.96
CA GLU A 54 6.50 -3.70 -1.39
C GLU A 54 6.47 -3.63 0.16
N LEU A 55 7.63 -3.40 0.79
CA LEU A 55 7.72 -3.24 2.25
C LEU A 55 6.97 -2.01 2.75
N LEU A 56 7.04 -0.89 2.03
CA LEU A 56 6.30 0.32 2.37
C LEU A 56 4.79 0.09 2.29
N ILE A 57 4.31 -0.64 1.28
CA ILE A 57 2.89 -0.99 1.17
C ILE A 57 2.45 -1.86 2.36
N ILE A 58 3.21 -2.91 2.69
CA ILE A 58 2.94 -3.77 3.85
C ILE A 58 2.94 -2.97 5.16
N ALA A 59 3.76 -1.92 5.27
CA ALA A 59 3.82 -1.07 6.46
C ALA A 59 2.67 -0.04 6.53
N VAL A 60 2.21 0.49 5.39
CA VAL A 60 1.13 1.49 5.32
C VAL A 60 -0.22 0.88 5.66
N THR A 61 -0.51 -0.34 5.19
CA THR A 61 -1.86 -0.92 5.31
C THR A 61 -2.32 -1.15 6.77
N PRO A 62 -1.50 -1.62 7.73
CA PRO A 62 -1.91 -1.71 9.13
C PRO A 62 -2.14 -0.33 9.76
N ALA A 63 -1.36 0.69 9.36
CA ALA A 63 -1.56 2.06 9.83
C ALA A 63 -2.92 2.60 9.36
N MET A 64 -3.33 2.32 8.12
CA MET A 64 -4.67 2.67 7.62
C MET A 64 -5.80 1.96 8.38
N VAL A 65 -5.62 0.67 8.75
CA VAL A 65 -6.60 -0.05 9.59
C VAL A 65 -6.68 0.58 10.98
N ALA A 66 -5.54 0.90 11.59
CA ALA A 66 -5.50 1.57 12.89
C ALA A 66 -6.20 2.94 12.85
N LEU A 67 -5.95 3.74 11.81
CA LEU A 67 -6.64 5.01 11.59
C LEU A 67 -8.16 4.78 11.46
N MET A 68 -8.59 3.80 10.67
CA MET A 68 -10.01 3.50 10.48
C MET A 68 -10.69 3.01 11.76
N ALA A 69 -9.98 2.25 12.60
CA ALA A 69 -10.48 1.86 13.92
C ALA A 69 -10.69 3.08 14.82
N THR A 70 -9.80 4.08 14.74
CA THR A 70 -9.98 5.34 15.47
C THR A 70 -11.19 6.11 14.93
N VAL A 71 -11.36 6.23 13.61
CA VAL A 71 -12.56 6.82 13.01
C VAL A 71 -13.82 6.14 13.52
N HIS A 72 -13.87 4.81 13.47
CA HIS A 72 -14.98 4.02 13.99
C HIS A 72 -15.27 4.34 15.47
N ALA A 73 -14.25 4.49 16.32
CA ALA A 73 -14.41 4.84 17.72
C ALA A 73 -15.15 6.17 17.93
N TRP A 74 -14.89 7.16 17.07
CA TRP A 74 -15.39 8.53 17.19
C TRP A 74 -16.71 8.82 16.46
N VAL A 75 -17.19 7.95 15.55
CA VAL A 75 -18.44 8.26 14.82
C VAL A 75 -19.68 8.24 15.72
N PRO A 76 -20.72 9.06 15.43
CA PRO A 76 -22.01 9.00 16.11
C PRO A 76 -22.72 7.66 15.97
N MET A 77 -23.59 7.32 16.93
CA MET A 77 -24.31 6.04 16.93
C MET A 77 -25.12 5.79 15.64
N ARG A 78 -25.67 6.87 15.05
CA ARG A 78 -26.46 6.83 13.79
C ARG A 78 -25.67 6.25 12.60
N THR A 79 -24.36 6.42 12.57
CA THR A 79 -23.46 5.96 11.48
C THR A 79 -22.53 4.85 11.92
N LYS A 80 -22.71 4.30 13.14
CA LYS A 80 -21.81 3.31 13.72
C LYS A 80 -21.74 2.04 12.88
N MET A 81 -22.89 1.54 12.42
CA MET A 81 -22.96 0.37 11.53
C MET A 81 -22.20 0.60 10.22
N LEU A 82 -22.38 1.77 9.58
CA LEU A 82 -21.67 2.09 8.35
C LEU A 82 -20.16 2.13 8.57
N SER A 83 -19.69 2.79 9.64
CA SER A 83 -18.25 2.82 9.93
C SER A 83 -17.67 1.45 10.30
N LEU A 84 -18.46 0.58 10.95
CA LEU A 84 -18.06 -0.80 11.23
C LEU A 84 -17.90 -1.60 9.93
N THR A 85 -18.87 -1.49 9.03
CA THR A 85 -18.79 -2.10 7.70
C THR A 85 -17.54 -1.63 6.97
N SER A 86 -17.27 -0.32 6.95
CA SER A 86 -16.07 0.23 6.33
C SER A 86 -14.77 -0.25 7.01
N LEU A 87 -14.74 -0.40 8.34
CA LEU A 87 -13.60 -0.97 9.05
C LEU A 87 -13.34 -2.44 8.68
N ILE A 88 -14.41 -3.25 8.55
CA ILE A 88 -14.32 -4.64 8.10
C ILE A 88 -13.74 -4.71 6.68
N PHE A 89 -14.30 -3.93 5.75
CA PHE A 89 -13.78 -3.87 4.38
C PHE A 89 -12.32 -3.41 4.34
N MET A 90 -11.96 -2.37 5.11
CA MET A 90 -10.57 -1.90 5.21
C MET A 90 -9.64 -3.00 5.73
N SER A 91 -10.08 -3.81 6.69
CA SER A 91 -9.30 -4.91 7.26
C SER A 91 -9.13 -6.05 6.26
N MET A 92 -10.18 -6.38 5.50
CA MET A 92 -10.13 -7.36 4.41
C MET A 92 -9.18 -6.91 3.31
N THR A 93 -9.27 -5.65 2.87
CA THR A 93 -8.35 -5.07 1.89
C THR A 93 -6.92 -5.10 2.41
N ALA A 94 -6.66 -4.66 3.64
CA ALA A 94 -5.33 -4.68 4.22
C ALA A 94 -4.73 -6.09 4.27
N THR A 95 -5.55 -7.09 4.64
CA THR A 95 -5.13 -8.50 4.67
C THR A 95 -4.77 -8.98 3.28
N LEU A 96 -5.66 -8.76 2.30
CA LEU A 96 -5.43 -9.15 0.91
C LEU A 96 -4.16 -8.49 0.33
N THR A 97 -4.02 -7.17 0.53
CA THR A 97 -2.83 -6.41 0.11
C THR A 97 -1.57 -6.98 0.76
N CYS A 98 -1.53 -7.14 2.08
CA CYS A 98 -0.38 -7.74 2.76
C CYS A 98 -0.06 -9.14 2.24
N SER A 99 -1.05 -10.00 2.05
CA SER A 99 -0.84 -11.35 1.52
C SER A 99 -0.25 -11.36 0.11
N VAL A 100 -0.76 -10.50 -0.79
CA VAL A 100 -0.25 -10.39 -2.17
C VAL A 100 1.17 -9.84 -2.19
N HIS A 101 1.43 -8.74 -1.50
CA HIS A 101 2.76 -8.10 -1.49
C HIS A 101 3.81 -8.98 -0.77
N PHE A 102 3.42 -9.61 0.34
CA PHE A 102 4.29 -10.57 1.02
C PHE A 102 4.60 -11.79 0.13
N SER A 103 3.58 -12.37 -0.52
CA SER A 103 3.80 -13.48 -1.45
C SER A 103 4.70 -13.06 -2.61
N THR A 104 4.52 -11.85 -3.13
CA THR A 104 5.36 -11.30 -4.20
C THR A 104 6.81 -11.15 -3.76
N LEU A 105 7.04 -10.62 -2.56
CA LEU A 105 8.38 -10.52 -1.96
C LEU A 105 9.06 -11.88 -1.78
N ILE A 106 8.33 -12.91 -1.32
CA ILE A 106 8.93 -14.21 -1.03
C ILE A 106 9.08 -15.08 -2.28
N LEU A 107 8.02 -15.20 -3.08
CA LEU A 107 7.99 -16.10 -4.23
C LEU A 107 8.92 -15.64 -5.36
N SER A 108 9.05 -14.32 -5.61
CA SER A 108 9.98 -13.78 -6.61
C SER A 108 11.46 -14.15 -6.36
N ARG A 109 11.78 -14.44 -5.10
CA ARG A 109 13.12 -14.80 -4.60
C ARG A 109 13.36 -16.30 -4.52
N THR A 110 12.33 -17.11 -4.73
CA THR A 110 12.41 -18.56 -4.56
C THR A 110 12.54 -19.22 -5.94
N PRO A 111 13.69 -19.83 -6.29
CA PRO A 111 13.93 -20.37 -7.63
C PRO A 111 12.90 -21.41 -8.06
N GLN A 112 12.39 -22.21 -7.12
CA GLN A 112 11.43 -23.28 -7.38
C GLN A 112 10.07 -22.80 -7.91
N PHE A 113 9.73 -21.52 -7.69
CA PHE A 113 8.46 -20.94 -8.14
C PHE A 113 8.60 -20.05 -9.37
N ARG A 114 9.82 -19.88 -9.92
CA ARG A 114 10.01 -19.06 -11.13
C ARG A 114 9.49 -19.71 -12.41
N ASP A 115 9.59 -21.04 -12.48
CA ASP A 115 9.28 -21.80 -13.70
C ASP A 115 7.87 -22.40 -13.70
N GLU A 116 7.08 -22.11 -12.66
CA GLU A 116 5.73 -22.63 -12.52
C GLU A 116 4.75 -21.91 -13.47
N PRO A 117 3.87 -22.63 -14.20
CA PRO A 117 2.97 -22.02 -15.19
C PRO A 117 2.01 -20.96 -14.63
N TRP A 118 1.70 -21.03 -13.34
CA TRP A 118 0.83 -20.07 -12.65
C TRP A 118 1.59 -18.86 -12.12
N ALA A 119 2.93 -18.92 -12.00
CA ALA A 119 3.73 -17.87 -11.40
C ALA A 119 3.57 -16.52 -12.12
N PRO A 120 3.52 -16.44 -13.46
CA PRO A 120 3.22 -15.19 -14.13
C PRO A 120 1.83 -14.63 -13.75
N LEU A 121 0.80 -15.46 -13.59
CA LEU A 121 -0.54 -14.97 -13.26
C LEU A 121 -0.61 -14.23 -11.90
N LEU A 122 0.24 -14.61 -10.95
CA LEU A 122 0.28 -14.02 -9.61
C LEU A 122 1.43 -13.02 -9.39
N LEU A 123 2.51 -13.14 -10.18
CA LEU A 123 3.76 -12.40 -9.96
C LEU A 123 4.19 -11.52 -11.17
N SER A 124 3.54 -11.62 -12.34
CA SER A 124 3.89 -10.84 -13.53
C SER A 124 3.26 -9.45 -13.58
N PHE A 125 2.94 -8.85 -12.43
CA PHE A 125 2.51 -7.46 -12.43
C PHE A 125 3.61 -6.59 -13.05
N GLN A 126 3.40 -6.15 -14.29
CA GLN A 126 4.28 -5.24 -14.99
C GLN A 126 3.82 -3.82 -14.70
N TRP A 127 4.66 -3.10 -13.97
CA TRP A 127 4.56 -1.66 -13.82
C TRP A 127 5.31 -0.99 -14.98
N PRO A 128 4.79 0.07 -15.61
CA PRO A 128 3.50 0.71 -15.35
C PRO A 128 2.31 -0.15 -15.80
N SER A 129 1.21 -0.13 -15.04
CA SER A 129 -0.05 -0.69 -15.54
C SER A 129 -0.47 0.03 -16.82
N LEU A 130 -1.25 -0.63 -17.69
CA LEU A 130 -1.69 -0.08 -18.99
C LEU A 130 -2.28 1.35 -18.92
N GLY A 131 -2.86 1.74 -17.78
CA GLY A 131 -3.37 3.10 -17.57
C GLY A 131 -2.28 4.16 -17.40
N TYR A 132 -1.13 3.81 -16.83
CA TYR A 132 -0.01 4.73 -16.60
C TYR A 132 0.85 4.89 -17.86
N ALA A 133 0.98 3.84 -18.69
CA ALA A 133 1.55 3.93 -20.04
C ALA A 133 0.78 4.90 -20.95
N GLY A 134 -0.52 5.11 -20.72
CA GLY A 134 -1.34 6.06 -21.47
C GLY A 134 -1.22 7.52 -21.03
N VAL A 135 -0.75 7.80 -19.81
CA VAL A 135 -0.66 9.18 -19.25
C VAL A 135 0.74 9.77 -19.41
N PHE A 136 1.78 8.95 -19.35
CA PHE A 136 3.17 9.39 -19.51
C PHE A 136 3.51 10.08 -20.86
N PRO A 137 2.92 9.71 -22.02
CA PRO A 137 3.18 10.39 -23.28
C PRO A 137 2.66 11.85 -23.31
N ILE A 138 1.79 12.24 -22.37
CA ILE A 138 1.26 13.61 -22.30
C ILE A 138 2.22 14.54 -21.54
N ILE A 139 3.01 13.99 -20.61
CA ILE A 139 3.97 14.78 -19.80
C ILE A 139 5.34 14.85 -20.47
N ALA A 140 5.75 13.81 -21.21
CA ALA A 140 7.01 13.80 -21.97
C ALA A 140 6.93 14.53 -23.33
N ALA A 141 5.76 15.09 -23.68
CA ALA A 141 5.53 15.83 -24.92
C ALA A 141 5.63 17.37 -24.76
N TYR A 142 6.09 17.86 -23.60
CA TYR A 142 6.37 19.28 -23.34
C TYR A 142 7.81 19.49 -22.86
#